data_AF-A0AA48RD73-F1
#
_entry.id   AF-A0AA48RD73-F1
#
_cell.length_a   1.000
_cell.length_b   1.000
_cell.length_c   1.000
_cell.angle_alpha   90.00
_cell.angle_beta   90.00
_cell.angle_gamma   90.00
#
_symmetry.space_group_name_H-M   'P 1'
#
loop_
_entity.id
_entity.type
_entity.pdbx_description
1 polymer ?
#
loop_
_entity_poly.entity_id
_entity_poly.type
_entity_poly.pdbx_seq_one_letter_code
_entity_poly.pdbx_strand_id
1 'polypeptide(L)'
;MKMTARIWGAAIIGTATVIIAGFTAYKLLMGQPVGFNELMPTAVLLGSFFTAITWGSPEEGDGPAQDEELGRYITMKSAKISYFILIGLLFAALAVEKWAFDRENMALIVVTCFAMIVLPFTEWIVSRQYR
;
A
#
# COMPACT_ATOMS: atom_id res chain seq x y z
N MET A 1 20.93 3.72 -20.42
CA MET A 1 20.34 3.59 -19.07
C MET A 1 20.64 2.19 -18.56
N LYS A 2 21.43 2.04 -17.48
CA LYS A 2 21.48 0.76 -16.77
C LYS A 2 20.18 0.62 -15.98
N MET A 3 19.37 -0.38 -16.31
CA MET A 3 18.16 -0.68 -15.52
C MET A 3 18.62 -1.36 -14.21
N THR A 4 18.35 -0.72 -13.06
CA THR A 4 18.67 -1.28 -11.74
C THR A 4 17.68 -2.36 -11.35
N ALA A 5 18.07 -3.25 -10.42
CA ALA A 5 17.22 -4.35 -9.97
C ALA A 5 15.88 -3.84 -9.42
N ARG A 6 15.89 -2.66 -8.79
CA ARG A 6 14.70 -1.96 -8.32
C ARG A 6 13.69 -1.65 -9.43
N ILE A 7 14.14 -1.19 -10.59
CA ILE A 7 13.24 -0.80 -11.70
C ILE A 7 12.51 -2.04 -12.24
N TRP A 8 13.23 -3.16 -12.38
CA TRP A 8 12.63 -4.43 -12.78
C TRP A 8 11.65 -4.97 -11.72
N GLY A 9 12.04 -4.93 -10.45
CA GLY A 9 11.16 -5.34 -9.35
C GLY A 9 9.87 -4.51 -9.31
N ALA A 10 9.99 -3.19 -9.38
CA ALA A 10 8.84 -2.29 -9.44
C ALA A 10 7.95 -2.52 -10.66
N ALA A 11 8.52 -2.78 -11.84
CA ALA A 11 7.75 -3.07 -13.05
C ALA A 11 6.97 -4.38 -12.95
N ILE A 12 7.58 -5.44 -12.42
CA ILE A 12 6.94 -6.75 -12.24
C ILE A 12 5.82 -6.64 -11.21
N ILE A 13 6.11 -6.08 -10.02
CA ILE A 13 5.12 -5.91 -8.95
C ILE A 13 4.00 -4.98 -9.40
N GLY A 14 4.32 -3.89 -10.10
CA GLY A 14 3.35 -2.95 -10.65
C GLY A 14 2.41 -3.62 -11.64
N THR A 15 2.94 -4.41 -12.58
CA THR A 15 2.13 -5.15 -13.55
C THR A 15 1.21 -6.15 -12.85
N ALA A 16 1.72 -6.92 -11.89
CA ALA A 16 0.92 -7.84 -11.09
C ALA A 16 -0.19 -7.10 -10.31
N THR A 17 0.13 -5.94 -9.74
CA THR A 17 -0.83 -5.10 -9.00
C THR A 17 -1.97 -4.66 -9.91
N VAL A 18 -1.68 -4.18 -11.13
CA VAL A 18 -2.73 -3.75 -12.07
C VAL A 18 -3.62 -4.91 -12.49
N ILE A 19 -3.05 -6.09 -12.75
CA ILE A 19 -3.82 -7.28 -13.14
C ILE A 19 -4.76 -7.70 -12.01
N ILE A 20 -4.26 -7.84 -10.78
CA ILE A 20 -5.08 -8.31 -9.65
C ILE A 20 -6.11 -7.25 -9.24
N ALA A 21 -5.71 -5.97 -9.13
CA ALA A 21 -6.64 -4.89 -8.80
C ALA A 21 -7.73 -4.75 -9.88
N GLY A 22 -7.35 -4.84 -11.16
CA GLY A 22 -8.28 -4.79 -12.29
C GLY A 22 -9.27 -5.96 -12.28
N PHE A 23 -8.81 -7.17 -11.98
CA PHE A 23 -9.68 -8.34 -11.86
C PHE A 23 -10.63 -8.23 -10.66
N THR A 24 -10.15 -7.76 -9.51
CA THR A 24 -10.99 -7.48 -8.33
C THR A 24 -12.04 -6.42 -8.63
N ALA A 25 -11.68 -5.34 -9.31
CA ALA A 25 -12.61 -4.30 -9.74
C ALA A 25 -13.65 -4.82 -10.74
N TYR A 26 -13.23 -5.66 -11.68
CA TYR A 26 -14.14 -6.33 -12.62
C TYR A 26 -15.17 -7.19 -11.89
N LYS A 27 -14.74 -7.99 -10.91
CA LYS A 27 -15.66 -8.79 -10.06
C LYS A 27 -16.67 -7.90 -9.33
N LEU A 28 -16.22 -6.79 -8.73
CA LEU A 28 -17.09 -5.83 -8.06
C LEU A 28 -18.15 -5.25 -9.01
N LEU A 29 -17.75 -4.84 -10.22
CA LEU A 29 -18.66 -4.26 -11.22
C LEU A 29 -19.69 -5.27 -11.73
N MET A 30 -19.32 -6.56 -11.80
CA MET A 30 -20.22 -7.65 -12.19
C MET A 30 -21.11 -8.14 -11.03
N GLY A 31 -21.08 -7.49 -9.87
CA GLY A 31 -21.84 -7.90 -8.69
C GLY A 31 -21.40 -9.24 -8.11
N GLN A 32 -20.20 -9.73 -8.47
CA GLN A 32 -19.66 -10.97 -7.94
C GLN A 32 -19.17 -10.75 -6.49
N PRO A 33 -19.26 -11.79 -5.64
CA PRO A 33 -18.75 -11.69 -4.28
C PRO A 33 -17.24 -11.44 -4.29
N VAL A 34 -16.83 -10.34 -3.66
CA VAL A 34 -15.44 -10.00 -3.38
C VAL A 34 -15.24 -10.04 -1.87
N GLY A 35 -14.18 -10.69 -1.44
CA GLY A 35 -13.86 -10.85 -0.02
C GLY A 35 -12.36 -10.94 0.21
N PHE A 36 -11.98 -11.71 1.22
CA PHE A 36 -10.59 -11.85 1.65
C PHE A 36 -9.63 -12.24 0.52
N ASN A 37 -10.02 -13.21 -0.32
CA ASN A 37 -9.15 -13.79 -1.35
C ASN A 37 -8.80 -12.82 -2.49
N GLU A 38 -9.65 -11.84 -2.74
CA GLU A 38 -9.40 -10.80 -3.73
C GLU A 38 -8.73 -9.57 -3.11
N LEU A 39 -9.20 -9.15 -1.93
CA LEU A 39 -8.77 -7.91 -1.30
C LEU A 39 -7.34 -8.00 -0.73
N MET A 40 -7.00 -9.11 -0.05
CA MET A 40 -5.69 -9.25 0.59
C MET A 40 -4.53 -9.25 -0.41
N PRO A 41 -4.55 -10.05 -1.50
CA PRO A 41 -3.49 -10.01 -2.50
C PRO A 41 -3.37 -8.63 -3.16
N THR A 42 -4.50 -7.95 -3.39
CA THR A 42 -4.51 -6.60 -3.94
C THR A 42 -3.78 -5.62 -3.02
N ALA A 43 -4.07 -5.67 -1.71
CA ALA A 43 -3.45 -4.80 -0.72
C ALA A 43 -1.95 -5.07 -0.54
N VAL A 44 -1.56 -6.34 -0.47
CA VAL A 44 -0.15 -6.75 -0.36
C VAL A 44 0.65 -6.29 -1.57
N LEU A 45 0.12 -6.52 -2.78
CA LEU A 45 0.79 -6.11 -4.01
C LEU A 45 0.92 -4.59 -4.12
N LEU A 46 -0.15 -3.86 -3.79
CA LEU A 46 -0.13 -2.41 -3.84
C LEU A 46 0.84 -1.81 -2.82
N GLY A 47 0.85 -2.32 -1.57
CA GLY A 47 1.82 -1.92 -0.56
C GLY A 47 3.25 -2.23 -0.99
N SER A 48 3.50 -3.43 -1.52
CA SER A 48 4.81 -3.84 -2.03
C SER A 48 5.27 -3.00 -3.21
N PHE A 49 4.34 -2.60 -4.09
CA PHE A 49 4.61 -1.71 -5.22
C PHE A 49 5.11 -0.36 -4.71
N PHE A 50 4.42 0.24 -3.75
CA PHE A 50 4.83 1.51 -3.15
C PHE A 50 6.20 1.41 -2.48
N THR A 51 6.48 0.33 -1.75
CA THR A 51 7.81 0.06 -1.19
C THR A 51 8.87 0.02 -2.30
N ALA A 52 8.64 -0.76 -3.36
CA ALA A 52 9.60 -0.96 -4.45
C ALA A 52 9.93 0.31 -5.25
N ILE A 53 8.98 1.24 -5.40
CA ILE A 53 9.23 2.53 -6.09
C ILE A 53 9.81 3.61 -5.20
N THR A 54 9.75 3.43 -3.88
CA THR A 54 10.20 4.42 -2.88
C THR A 54 11.66 4.20 -2.50
N TRP A 55 12.00 2.99 -2.08
CA TRP A 55 13.28 2.68 -1.46
C TRP A 55 14.31 2.25 -2.50
N GLY A 56 15.52 2.81 -2.39
CA GLY A 56 16.69 2.40 -3.18
C GLY A 56 17.60 1.44 -2.42
N SER A 57 18.62 0.95 -3.10
CA SER A 57 19.74 0.22 -2.47
C SER A 57 20.94 1.17 -2.26
N PRO A 58 21.62 1.11 -1.10
CA PRO A 58 22.90 1.81 -0.90
C PRO A 58 23.94 1.45 -1.96
N GLU A 59 23.93 0.20 -2.43
CA GLU A 59 24.89 -0.34 -3.39
C GLU A 59 24.67 0.19 -4.82
N GLU A 60 23.42 0.37 -5.21
CA GLU A 60 23.05 0.83 -6.55
C GLU A 60 22.95 2.36 -6.63
N GLY A 61 22.94 3.06 -5.48
CA GLY A 61 22.83 4.51 -5.38
C GLY A 61 21.55 5.06 -6.03
N ASP A 62 20.52 4.23 -6.13
CA ASP A 62 19.38 4.52 -6.99
C ASP A 62 18.25 5.27 -6.27
N GLY A 63 18.37 5.56 -4.99
CA GLY A 63 17.45 6.42 -4.25
C GLY A 63 17.81 6.46 -2.77
N PRO A 64 16.99 7.12 -1.91
CA PRO A 64 17.21 7.06 -0.49
C PRO A 64 17.11 5.61 -0.03
N ALA A 65 18.14 5.14 0.68
CA ALA A 65 18.10 3.84 1.32
C ALA A 65 17.44 3.98 2.70
N GLN A 66 16.73 2.95 3.14
CA GLN A 66 15.90 3.03 4.34
C GLN A 66 16.74 3.10 5.63
N ASP A 67 17.97 2.60 5.60
CA ASP A 67 18.94 2.57 6.69
C ASP A 67 19.74 3.87 6.86
N GLU A 68 19.77 4.73 5.84
CA GLU A 68 20.39 6.04 5.90
C GLU A 68 19.61 7.02 6.79
N GLU A 69 20.27 8.08 7.27
CA GLU A 69 19.63 9.11 8.12
C GLU A 69 18.38 9.71 7.47
N LEU A 70 18.44 10.00 6.17
CA LEU A 70 17.31 10.54 5.41
C LEU A 70 16.17 9.52 5.32
N GLY A 71 16.48 8.24 5.06
CA GLY A 71 15.47 7.18 5.00
C GLY A 71 14.77 6.98 6.35
N ARG A 72 15.52 6.95 7.44
CA ARG A 72 14.97 6.87 8.81
C ARG A 72 14.07 8.07 9.12
N TYR A 73 14.47 9.27 8.71
CA TYR A 73 13.64 10.46 8.86
C TYR A 73 12.31 10.36 8.08
N ILE A 74 12.36 9.90 6.83
CA ILE A 74 11.17 9.67 5.99
C ILE A 74 10.25 8.65 6.63
N THR A 75 10.76 7.49 7.08
CA THR A 75 9.96 6.47 7.75
C THR A 75 9.32 6.99 9.03
N MET A 76 10.05 7.72 9.88
CA MET A 76 9.50 8.27 11.13
C MET A 76 8.38 9.29 10.88
N LYS A 77 8.59 10.20 9.92
CA LYS A 77 7.57 11.19 9.51
C LYS A 77 6.34 10.50 8.93
N SER A 78 6.56 9.52 8.05
CA SER A 78 5.50 8.77 7.38
C SER A 78 4.72 7.89 8.34
N ALA A 79 5.37 7.26 9.32
CA ALA A 79 4.73 6.46 10.36
C ALA A 79 3.78 7.30 11.21
N LYS A 80 4.19 8.52 11.60
CA LYS A 80 3.32 9.44 12.35
C LYS A 80 2.06 9.83 11.55
N ILE A 81 2.20 10.15 10.27
CA ILE A 81 1.07 10.51 9.40
C ILE A 81 0.16 9.29 9.21
N SER A 82 0.75 8.13 8.89
CA SER A 82 0.05 6.87 8.66
C SER A 82 -0.76 6.41 9.88
N TYR A 83 -0.21 6.62 11.07
CA TYR A 83 -0.88 6.34 12.34
C TYR A 83 -2.20 7.13 12.46
N PHE A 84 -2.19 8.44 12.20
CA PHE A 84 -3.41 9.25 12.27
C PHE A 84 -4.42 8.89 11.18
N ILE A 85 -3.95 8.59 9.96
CA ILE A 85 -4.81 8.11 8.87
C ILE A 85 -5.49 6.80 9.29
N LEU A 86 -4.74 5.85 9.84
CA LEU A 86 -5.26 4.55 10.24
C LEU A 86 -6.26 4.66 11.39
N ILE A 87 -6.03 5.56 12.36
CA ILE A 87 -7.02 5.87 13.39
C ILE A 87 -8.32 6.37 12.76
N GLY A 88 -8.25 7.30 11.81
CA GLY A 88 -9.43 7.80 11.10
C GLY A 88 -10.19 6.69 10.38
N LEU A 89 -9.46 5.78 9.72
CA LEU A 89 -10.05 4.61 9.05
C LEU A 89 -10.70 3.63 10.02
N LEU A 90 -10.09 3.40 11.19
CA LEU A 90 -10.66 2.57 12.25
C LEU A 90 -11.98 3.17 12.77
N PHE A 91 -12.02 4.47 13.04
CA PHE A 91 -13.26 5.14 13.44
C PHE A 91 -14.34 5.07 12.37
N ALA A 92 -13.97 5.27 11.10
CA ALA A 92 -14.90 5.13 9.98
C ALA A 92 -15.45 3.70 9.87
N ALA A 93 -14.59 2.69 10.02
CA ALA A 93 -15.00 1.30 10.00
C ALA A 93 -15.99 0.97 11.13
N LEU A 94 -15.73 1.43 12.35
CA LEU A 94 -16.66 1.26 13.48
C LEU A 94 -18.03 1.93 13.22
N ALA A 95 -18.05 3.10 12.57
CA ALA A 95 -19.30 3.77 12.23
C ALA A 95 -20.10 3.01 11.15
N VAL A 96 -19.39 2.50 10.14
CA VAL A 96 -19.97 1.82 8.97
C VAL A 96 -20.37 0.38 9.28
N GLU A 97 -19.67 -0.29 10.20
CA GLU A 97 -19.95 -1.67 10.62
C GLU A 97 -21.40 -1.85 11.08
N LYS A 98 -21.95 -0.87 11.81
CA LYS A 98 -23.33 -0.90 12.30
C LYS A 98 -24.39 -0.68 11.19
N TRP A 99 -24.01 -0.15 10.03
CA TRP A 99 -24.97 0.32 9.00
C TRP A 99 -24.87 -0.39 7.64
N ALA A 100 -23.71 -0.93 7.27
CA ALA A 100 -23.45 -1.31 5.87
C ALA A 100 -22.98 -2.75 5.64
N PHE A 101 -22.46 -3.44 6.65
CA PHE A 101 -21.90 -4.78 6.47
C PHE A 101 -22.81 -5.84 7.08
N ASP A 102 -23.60 -6.49 6.22
CA ASP A 102 -24.45 -7.65 6.54
C ASP A 102 -23.63 -8.97 6.62
N ARG A 103 -22.30 -8.88 6.44
CA ARG A 103 -21.35 -10.01 6.55
C ARG A 103 -20.34 -9.72 7.64
N GLU A 104 -20.22 -10.65 8.59
CA GLU A 104 -19.21 -10.59 9.65
C GLU A 104 -17.80 -10.36 9.04
N ASN A 105 -17.05 -9.42 9.61
CA ASN A 105 -15.62 -9.14 9.35
C ASN A 105 -15.25 -8.36 8.07
N MET A 106 -16.18 -7.96 7.20
CA MET A 106 -15.81 -7.23 5.97
C MET A 106 -15.16 -5.86 6.24
N ALA A 107 -15.65 -5.14 7.24
CA ALA A 107 -15.05 -3.88 7.70
C ALA A 107 -13.59 -4.08 8.15
N LEU A 108 -13.33 -5.14 8.92
CA LEU A 108 -12.00 -5.48 9.41
C LEU A 108 -11.04 -5.85 8.27
N ILE A 109 -11.51 -6.61 7.29
CA ILE A 109 -10.71 -6.94 6.10
C ILE A 109 -10.29 -5.67 5.35
N VAL A 110 -11.24 -4.75 5.14
CA VAL A 110 -10.97 -3.48 4.44
C VAL A 110 -9.96 -2.63 5.21
N VAL A 111 -10.15 -2.45 6.52
CA VAL A 111 -9.18 -1.71 7.35
C VAL A 111 -7.80 -2.36 7.32
N THR A 112 -7.74 -3.69 7.38
CA THR A 112 -6.47 -4.43 7.32
C THR A 112 -5.76 -4.20 5.99
N CYS A 113 -6.51 -4.21 4.88
CA CYS A 113 -5.96 -3.88 3.56
C CYS A 113 -5.39 -2.46 3.54
N PHE A 114 -6.11 -1.48 4.08
CA PHE A 114 -5.61 -0.11 4.17
C PHE A 114 -4.37 -0.01 5.06
N ALA A 115 -4.30 -0.72 6.18
CA ALA A 115 -3.14 -0.71 7.07
C ALA A 115 -1.85 -1.12 6.35
N MET A 116 -1.93 -2.08 5.42
CA MET A 116 -0.80 -2.51 4.59
C MET A 116 -0.38 -1.48 3.53
N ILE A 117 -1.31 -0.62 3.07
CA ILE A 117 -1.06 0.34 1.98
C ILE A 117 -0.64 1.70 2.52
N VAL A 118 -1.25 2.17 3.62
CA VAL A 118 -1.14 3.56 4.09
C VAL A 118 0.30 3.95 4.40
N LEU A 119 1.07 3.09 5.08
CA LEU A 119 2.47 3.38 5.39
C LEU A 119 3.34 3.50 4.13
N PRO A 120 3.47 2.47 3.28
CA PRO A 120 4.33 2.57 2.11
C PRO A 120 3.87 3.64 1.12
N PHE A 121 2.55 3.90 1.03
CA PHE A 121 2.02 5.02 0.26
C PHE A 121 2.47 6.37 0.82
N THR A 122 2.43 6.55 2.14
CA THR A 122 2.88 7.78 2.78
C THR A 122 4.38 7.97 2.64
N GLU A 123 5.18 6.91 2.78
CA GLU A 123 6.62 6.93 2.53
C GLU A 123 6.93 7.37 1.09
N TRP A 124 6.17 6.87 0.12
CA TRP A 124 6.30 7.30 -1.27
C TRP A 124 5.98 8.80 -1.46
N ILE A 125 4.93 9.32 -0.83
CA ILE A 125 4.59 10.76 -0.89
C ILE A 125 5.69 11.61 -0.25
N VAL A 126 6.13 11.23 0.96
CA VAL A 126 7.10 12.00 1.73
C VAL A 126 8.47 11.98 1.06
N SER A 127 8.92 10.84 0.53
CA SER A 127 10.20 10.73 -0.17
C SER A 127 10.31 11.64 -1.40
N ARG A 128 9.20 11.91 -2.10
CA ARG A 128 9.16 12.86 -3.22
C ARG A 128 9.47 14.30 -2.82
N GLN A 129 9.38 14.66 -1.54
CA GLN A 129 9.75 15.99 -1.06
C GLN A 129 11.27 16.18 -0.94
N TYR A 130 12.04 15.08 -1.00
CA TYR A 130 13.49 15.05 -0.77
C TYR A 130 14.27 14.57 -2.01
N ARG A 131 13.58 14.40 -3.14
CA ARG A 131 14.17 14.04 -4.44
C ARG A 131 14.45 15.26 -5.29
#